data_AF-A0A3D2YFS5-F1
#
_entry.id   AF-A0A3D2YFS5-F1
#
_cell.length_a   1.000
_cell.length_b   1.000
_cell.length_c   1.000
_cell.angle_alpha   90.00
_cell.angle_beta   90.00
_cell.angle_gamma   90.00
#
_symmetry.space_group_name_H-M   'P 1'
#
loop_
_entity.id
_entity.type
_entity.pdbx_description
1 polymer ?
#
loop_
_entity_poly.entity_id
_entity_poly.type
_entity_poly.pdbx_seq_one_letter_code
_entity_poly.pdbx_strand_id
1 'polypeptide(L)'
;MLNTIRGTFQITKDDIGKYLMEDCLIIIDEAGVDFDNRKMKMTDEQVYFFKNHGHYQADIAFFSQSTDVDIKIRKLAVCHYEIKRFPLIRDLSYIKTIGRKIGIDDLTHQETEMFYYVHFLAGGIKLFWRRPYYKLFDTRYRHELPAKSFPKC
;
A
#
# COMPACT_ATOMS: atom_id res chain seq x y z
N MET A 1 -12.79 18.30 6.60
CA MET A 1 -13.09 17.85 5.23
C MET A 1 -12.06 16.78 4.90
N LEU A 2 -12.54 15.58 4.61
CA LEU A 2 -11.80 14.31 4.68
C LEU A 2 -10.74 14.19 3.57
N ASN A 3 -9.73 13.34 3.81
CA ASN A 3 -8.70 12.94 2.85
C ASN A 3 -9.35 12.31 1.61
N THR A 4 -9.65 13.11 0.60
CA THR A 4 -10.17 12.60 -0.67
C THR A 4 -9.21 12.95 -1.79
N ILE A 5 -8.75 11.91 -2.48
CA ILE A 5 -8.28 12.06 -3.86
C ILE A 5 -9.46 12.69 -4.63
N ARG A 6 -9.22 13.79 -5.34
CA ARG A 6 -10.32 14.48 -6.01
C ARG A 6 -11.01 13.55 -7.01
N GLY A 7 -12.34 13.44 -6.90
CA GLY A 7 -13.15 12.60 -7.78
C GLY A 7 -13.32 11.15 -7.33
N THR A 8 -12.89 10.78 -6.13
CA THR A 8 -13.09 9.42 -5.58
C THR A 8 -14.16 9.38 -4.50
N PHE A 9 -14.82 8.23 -4.36
CA PHE A 9 -15.66 7.93 -3.21
C PHE A 9 -14.78 7.52 -2.02
N GLN A 10 -15.16 7.97 -0.83
CA GLN A 10 -14.50 7.55 0.40
C GLN A 10 -15.20 6.30 0.95
N ILE A 11 -14.42 5.27 1.24
CA ILE A 11 -14.87 4.06 1.92
C ILE A 11 -14.11 3.91 3.24
N THR A 12 -14.67 3.15 4.17
CA THR A 12 -14.03 2.74 5.41
C THR A 12 -13.60 1.27 5.32
N LYS A 13 -12.69 0.86 6.20
CA LYS A 13 -12.25 -0.54 6.30
C LYS A 13 -13.43 -1.51 6.46
N ASP A 14 -14.45 -1.11 7.22
CA ASP A 14 -15.61 -1.95 7.54
C ASP A 14 -16.60 -2.12 6.38
N ASP A 15 -16.46 -1.30 5.32
CA ASP A 15 -17.25 -1.44 4.10
C ASP A 15 -16.74 -2.57 3.21
N ILE A 16 -15.44 -2.90 3.31
CA ILE A 16 -14.77 -3.93 2.49
C ILE A 16 -15.31 -5.31 2.87
N GLY A 17 -15.81 -6.05 1.87
CA GLY A 17 -16.41 -7.37 2.06
C GLY A 17 -17.85 -7.34 2.57
N LYS A 18 -18.38 -6.16 2.92
CA LYS A 18 -19.78 -5.99 3.35
C LYS A 18 -20.68 -5.42 2.25
N TYR A 19 -20.16 -4.45 1.51
CA TYR A 19 -20.88 -3.85 0.38
C TYR A 19 -20.24 -4.26 -0.95
N LEU A 20 -21.06 -4.32 -1.99
CA LEU A 20 -20.60 -4.64 -3.33
C LEU A 20 -19.69 -3.52 -3.85
N MET A 21 -18.48 -3.90 -4.22
CA MET A 21 -17.48 -3.03 -4.86
C MET A 21 -17.02 -3.74 -6.12
N GLU A 22 -17.55 -3.34 -7.27
CA GLU A 22 -17.26 -3.94 -8.57
C GLU A 22 -16.88 -2.88 -9.60
N ASP A 23 -16.14 -3.28 -10.64
CA ASP A 23 -15.66 -2.41 -11.73
C ASP A 23 -14.96 -1.14 -11.22
N CYS A 24 -14.09 -1.29 -10.22
CA CYS A 24 -13.51 -0.15 -9.49
C CYS A 24 -12.04 -0.36 -9.12
N LEU A 25 -11.34 0.76 -8.88
CA LEU A 25 -10.02 0.79 -8.27
C LEU A 25 -10.15 1.23 -6.81
N ILE A 26 -9.80 0.34 -5.89
CA ILE A 26 -9.75 0.59 -4.46
C ILE A 26 -8.34 1.01 -4.08
N ILE A 27 -8.22 2.22 -3.52
CA ILE A 27 -6.96 2.79 -3.05
C ILE A 27 -6.99 2.84 -1.52
N ILE A 28 -6.09 2.10 -0.88
CA ILE A 28 -5.94 2.08 0.58
C ILE A 28 -4.64 2.81 0.92
N ASP A 29 -4.78 4.06 1.33
CA ASP A 29 -3.66 4.87 1.82
C ASP A 29 -3.38 4.58 3.30
N GLU A 30 -2.11 4.72 3.71
CA GLU A 30 -1.65 4.38 5.07
C GLU A 30 -2.10 2.98 5.55
N ALA A 31 -2.06 1.99 4.66
CA ALA A 31 -2.55 0.63 4.89
C ALA A 31 -1.91 -0.05 6.13
N GLY A 32 -0.72 0.37 6.54
CA GLY A 32 -0.05 -0.10 7.75
C GLY A 32 -0.75 0.28 9.05
N VAL A 33 -1.61 1.30 9.04
CA VAL A 33 -2.43 1.69 10.19
C VAL A 33 -3.69 0.83 10.27
N ASP A 34 -4.37 0.67 9.13
CA ASP A 34 -5.66 -0.01 9.06
C ASP A 34 -5.53 -1.54 9.05
N PHE A 35 -4.42 -2.06 8.52
CA PHE A 35 -4.17 -3.49 8.34
C PHE A 35 -2.87 -3.96 9.01
N ASP A 36 -2.54 -3.45 10.20
CA ASP A 36 -1.43 -3.96 11.03
C ASP A 36 -1.78 -5.32 11.65
N ASN A 37 -0.94 -6.34 11.44
CA ASN A 37 -1.13 -7.69 12.01
C ASN A 37 -1.21 -7.67 13.54
N ARG A 38 -0.65 -6.64 14.20
CA ARG A 38 -0.54 -6.56 15.66
C ARG A 38 -1.78 -5.97 16.34
N LYS A 39 -2.62 -5.24 15.62
CA LYS A 39 -3.72 -4.47 16.23
C LYS A 39 -5.11 -5.00 15.89
N MET A 40 -5.33 -5.56 14.70
CA MET A 40 -6.64 -6.09 14.32
C MET A 40 -6.51 -7.20 13.27
N LYS A 41 -7.21 -8.32 13.51
CA LYS A 41 -7.41 -9.33 12.46
C LYS A 41 -8.46 -8.84 11.46
N MET A 42 -8.22 -9.09 10.18
CA MET A 42 -9.24 -8.94 9.13
C MET A 42 -10.41 -9.89 9.40
N THR A 43 -11.62 -9.48 9.04
CA THR A 43 -12.78 -10.36 9.05
C THR A 43 -12.70 -11.41 7.94
N ASP A 44 -13.48 -12.48 8.06
CA ASP A 44 -13.49 -13.53 7.03
C ASP A 44 -14.05 -13.00 5.70
N GLU A 45 -14.99 -12.06 5.74
CA GLU A 45 -15.54 -11.38 4.56
C GLU A 45 -14.50 -10.49 3.86
N GLN A 46 -13.70 -9.76 4.63
CA GLN A 46 -12.58 -8.97 4.08
C GLN A 46 -11.55 -9.88 3.42
N VAL A 47 -11.19 -10.98 4.07
CA VAL A 47 -10.26 -11.97 3.51
C VAL A 47 -10.84 -12.60 2.23
N TYR A 48 -12.14 -12.91 2.22
CA TYR A 48 -12.83 -13.43 1.04
C TYR A 48 -12.79 -12.42 -0.11
N PHE A 49 -13.11 -11.16 0.15
CA PHE A 49 -13.07 -10.09 -0.84
C PHE A 49 -11.66 -9.92 -1.42
N PHE A 50 -10.62 -9.81 -0.58
CA PHE A 50 -9.25 -9.64 -1.05
C PHE A 50 -8.73 -10.83 -1.85
N LYS A 51 -9.19 -12.05 -1.59
CA LYS A 51 -8.85 -13.23 -2.40
C LYS A 51 -9.57 -13.26 -3.73
N ASN A 52 -10.81 -12.78 -3.78
CA ASN A 52 -11.72 -12.89 -4.91
C ASN A 52 -11.92 -11.57 -5.66
N HIS A 53 -11.07 -10.57 -5.44
CA HIS A 53 -11.23 -9.23 -6.02
C HIS A 53 -11.36 -9.25 -7.56
N GLY A 54 -10.70 -10.19 -8.24
CA GLY A 54 -10.81 -10.37 -9.69
C GLY A 54 -12.20 -10.80 -10.18
N HIS A 55 -13.00 -11.49 -9.35
CA HIS A 55 -14.39 -11.82 -9.68
C HIS A 55 -15.30 -10.59 -9.71
N TYR A 56 -14.93 -9.55 -8.97
CA TYR A 56 -15.62 -8.27 -8.95
C TYR A 56 -15.04 -7.25 -9.94
N GLN A 57 -14.04 -7.65 -10.74
CA GLN A 57 -13.28 -6.72 -11.59
C GLN A 57 -12.73 -5.52 -10.78
N ALA A 58 -12.41 -5.76 -9.51
CA ALA A 58 -11.92 -4.75 -8.58
C ALA A 58 -10.39 -4.84 -8.49
N ASP A 59 -9.72 -3.75 -8.83
CA ASP A 59 -8.28 -3.59 -8.61
C ASP A 59 -8.02 -2.98 -7.24
N ILE A 60 -6.98 -3.44 -6.55
CA ILE A 60 -6.69 -3.00 -5.17
C ILE A 60 -5.23 -2.57 -5.07
N ALA A 61 -5.01 -1.33 -4.63
CA ALA A 61 -3.71 -0.75 -4.41
C ALA A 61 -3.52 -0.37 -2.93
N PHE A 62 -2.58 -1.03 -2.27
CA PHE A 62 -2.19 -0.72 -0.89
C PHE A 62 -0.96 0.18 -0.89
N PHE A 63 -1.03 1.29 -0.16
CA PHE A 63 0.09 2.20 0.06
C PHE A 63 0.44 2.22 1.55
N SER A 64 1.70 1.96 1.86
CA SER A 64 2.22 2.00 3.23
C SER A 64 3.60 2.65 3.26
N GLN A 65 3.96 3.22 4.42
CA GLN A 65 5.28 3.81 4.62
C GLN A 65 6.36 2.74 4.83
N SER A 66 5.97 1.56 5.35
CA SER A 66 6.89 0.47 5.67
C SER A 66 6.30 -0.91 5.36
N THR A 67 6.94 -1.98 5.83
CA THR A 67 6.50 -3.38 5.68
C THR A 67 5.54 -3.80 6.80
N ASP A 68 4.72 -2.87 7.28
CA ASP A 68 3.81 -3.00 8.42
C ASP A 68 2.43 -3.56 8.07
N VAL A 69 2.06 -3.60 6.79
CA VAL A 69 0.80 -4.21 6.29
C VAL A 69 0.74 -5.71 6.55
N ASP A 70 -0.45 -6.27 6.80
CA ASP A 70 -0.65 -7.71 7.04
C ASP A 70 0.08 -8.63 6.06
N ILE A 71 0.79 -9.64 6.60
CA ILE A 71 1.57 -10.58 5.79
C ILE A 71 0.68 -11.36 4.82
N LYS A 72 -0.59 -11.60 5.18
CA LYS A 72 -1.58 -12.23 4.29
C LYS A 72 -1.86 -11.33 3.08
N ILE A 73 -2.04 -10.03 3.29
CA ILE A 73 -2.24 -9.06 2.19
C ILE A 73 -1.00 -9.03 1.30
N ARG A 74 0.19 -8.97 1.88
CA ARG A 74 1.45 -8.99 1.10
C ARG A 74 1.61 -10.28 0.28
N LYS A 75 1.23 -11.43 0.83
CA LYS A 75 1.26 -12.70 0.08
C LYS A 75 0.24 -12.76 -1.06
N LEU A 76 -0.92 -12.11 -0.88
CA LEU A 76 -1.95 -12.01 -1.92
C LEU A 76 -1.58 -11.01 -3.02
N ALA A 77 -0.81 -9.97 -2.68
CA ALA A 77 -0.41 -8.95 -3.64
C ALA A 77 0.40 -9.54 -4.81
N VAL A 78 -0.08 -9.30 -6.03
CA VAL A 78 0.57 -9.76 -7.27
C VAL A 78 1.82 -8.93 -7.58
N CYS A 79 1.74 -7.62 -7.35
CA CYS A 79 2.78 -6.67 -7.68
C CYS A 79 3.27 -5.95 -6.42
N HIS A 80 4.59 -5.92 -6.23
CA HIS A 80 5.23 -5.19 -5.13
C HIS A 80 6.13 -4.10 -5.68
N TYR A 81 5.99 -2.89 -5.12
CA TYR A 81 6.73 -1.73 -5.56
C TYR A 81 7.33 -1.00 -4.36
N GLU A 82 8.61 -0.67 -4.47
CA GLU A 82 9.29 0.20 -3.51
C GLU A 82 9.55 1.56 -4.16
N ILE A 83 8.98 2.62 -3.60
CA ILE A 83 9.14 3.98 -4.10
C ILE A 83 10.30 4.65 -3.37
N LYS A 84 11.26 5.17 -4.12
CA LYS A 84 12.43 5.88 -3.61
C LYS A 84 12.58 7.26 -4.24
N ARG A 85 13.08 8.21 -3.45
CA ARG A 85 13.42 9.55 -3.95
C ARG A 85 14.72 9.49 -4.72
N PHE A 86 14.80 10.22 -5.82
CA PHE A 86 16.05 10.37 -6.54
C PHE A 86 16.98 11.30 -5.74
N PRO A 87 18.23 10.93 -5.45
CA PRO A 87 19.08 11.67 -4.52
C PRO A 87 19.47 13.07 -5.03
N LEU A 88 19.63 13.23 -6.35
CA LEU A 88 20.14 14.46 -6.96
C LEU A 88 19.04 15.41 -7.47
N ILE A 89 17.82 14.92 -7.68
CA ILE A 89 16.74 15.68 -8.29
C ILE A 89 15.53 15.59 -7.36
N ARG A 90 15.27 16.68 -6.63
CA ARG A 90 14.24 16.75 -5.60
C ARG A 90 12.89 16.24 -6.10
N ASP A 91 12.45 16.67 -7.28
CA ASP A 91 11.10 16.39 -7.77
C ASP A 91 10.98 15.08 -8.56
N LEU A 92 12.09 14.33 -8.70
CA LEU A 92 12.13 13.02 -9.36
C LEU A 92 12.09 11.89 -8.33
N SER A 93 11.37 10.83 -8.65
CA SER A 93 11.36 9.60 -7.87
C SER A 93 11.39 8.40 -8.80
N TYR A 94 11.80 7.27 -8.25
CA TYR A 94 11.85 6.01 -8.98
C TYR A 94 11.15 4.91 -8.20
N ILE A 95 10.58 3.97 -8.95
CA ILE A 95 9.89 2.80 -8.44
C ILE A 95 10.79 1.61 -8.74
N LYS A 96 11.11 0.82 -7.72
CA LYS A 96 11.75 -0.49 -7.85
C LYS A 96 10.67 -1.56 -7.81
N THR A 97 10.59 -2.36 -8.86
CA THR A 97 9.71 -3.54 -8.90
C THR A 97 10.37 -4.66 -8.12
N ILE A 98 9.61 -5.25 -7.21
CA ILE A 98 10.01 -6.43 -6.45
C ILE A 98 9.30 -7.64 -7.06
N GLY A 99 10.11 -8.58 -7.56
CA GLY A 99 9.66 -9.88 -8.02
C GLY A 99 9.58 -10.88 -6.87
N ARG A 100 8.78 -11.92 -7.07
CA ARG A 100 8.62 -13.03 -6.13
C ARG A 100 9.04 -14.33 -6.80
N LYS A 101 9.74 -15.19 -6.07
CA LYS A 101 10.04 -16.57 -6.47
C LYS A 101 9.84 -17.50 -5.28
N ILE A 102 9.45 -18.74 -5.57
CA ILE A 102 9.46 -19.80 -4.56
C ILE A 102 10.91 -20.29 -4.46
N GLY A 103 11.43 -20.36 -3.24
CA GLY A 103 12.79 -20.83 -2.97
C GLY A 103 12.83 -21.62 -1.67
N ILE A 104 13.94 -22.31 -1.44
CA ILE A 104 14.18 -23.03 -0.20
C ILE A 104 15.00 -22.12 0.71
N ASP A 105 14.50 -21.88 1.92
CA ASP A 105 15.21 -21.06 2.90
C ASP A 105 16.48 -21.76 3.39
N ASP A 106 17.61 -21.05 3.38
CA ASP A 106 18.91 -21.63 3.71
C ASP A 106 19.02 -22.09 5.18
N LEU A 107 18.23 -21.49 6.08
CA LEU A 107 18.24 -21.80 7.51
C LEU A 107 17.25 -22.93 7.85
N THR A 108 16.01 -22.79 7.41
CA THR A 108 14.91 -23.69 7.77
C THR A 108 14.74 -24.86 6.82
N HIS A 109 15.36 -24.82 5.63
CA HIS A 109 15.20 -25.80 4.56
C HIS A 109 13.73 -26.02 4.15
N GLN A 110 12.87 -25.04 4.42
CA GLN A 110 11.47 -25.04 4.05
C GLN A 110 11.26 -24.19 2.79
N GLU A 111 10.24 -24.57 2.02
CA GLU A 111 9.80 -23.75 0.89
C GLU A 111 9.23 -22.42 1.41
N THR A 112 9.89 -21.33 1.06
CA THR A 112 9.51 -19.98 1.43
C THR A 112 9.38 -19.08 0.20
N GLU A 113 8.60 -18.02 0.34
CA GLU A 113 8.52 -16.98 -0.68
C GLU A 113 9.73 -16.06 -0.53
N MET A 114 10.57 -16.03 -1.56
CA MET A 114 11.72 -15.13 -1.65
C MET A 114 11.40 -13.94 -2.54
N PHE A 115 11.83 -12.76 -2.11
CA PHE A 115 11.68 -11.52 -2.86
C PHE A 115 13.02 -11.09 -3.46
N TYR A 116 12.98 -10.57 -4.68
CA TYR A 116 14.16 -10.03 -5.35
C TYR A 116 13.82 -8.76 -6.11
N TYR A 117 14.79 -7.87 -6.28
CA TYR A 117 14.59 -6.69 -7.13
C TYR A 117 14.69 -7.10 -8.60
N VAL A 118 13.69 -6.72 -9.39
CA VAL A 118 13.73 -6.91 -10.83
C VAL A 118 14.86 -6.05 -11.40
N HIS A 119 15.68 -6.63 -12.27
CA HIS A 119 16.81 -5.93 -12.86
C HIS A 119 16.32 -4.73 -13.70
N PHE A 120 17.09 -3.63 -13.71
CA PHE A 120 16.67 -2.39 -14.39
C PHE A 120 16.46 -2.59 -15.90
N LEU A 121 17.26 -3.45 -16.56
CA LEU A 121 17.10 -3.79 -17.98
C LEU A 121 15.79 -4.53 -18.28
N ALA A 122 15.23 -5.23 -17.30
CA ALA A 122 13.94 -5.93 -17.44
C ALA A 122 12.75 -5.02 -17.04
N GLY A 123 12.94 -3.70 -17.02
CA GLY A 123 11.91 -2.75 -16.60
C GLY A 123 11.69 -2.69 -15.08
N GLY A 124 12.66 -3.17 -14.29
CA GLY A 124 12.59 -3.15 -12.84
C GLY A 124 12.67 -1.77 -12.18
N ILE A 125 13.04 -0.73 -12.95
CA ILE A 125 13.08 0.66 -12.48
C ILE A 125 12.20 1.52 -13.38
N LYS A 126 11.25 2.24 -12.76
CA LYS A 126 10.41 3.24 -13.45
C LYS A 126 10.63 4.62 -12.84
N LEU A 127 10.92 5.62 -13.66
CA LEU A 127 11.11 7.01 -13.23
C LEU A 127 9.83 7.80 -13.41
N PHE A 128 9.49 8.66 -12.45
CA PHE A 128 8.36 9.57 -12.58
C PHE A 128 8.61 10.91 -11.89
N TRP A 129 8.08 11.97 -12.49
CA TRP A 129 8.11 13.33 -11.96
C TRP A 129 6.95 13.54 -11.01
N ARG A 130 7.21 13.98 -9.78
CA ARG A 130 6.17 14.11 -8.73
C ARG A 130 5.30 15.35 -8.88
N ARG A 131 5.88 16.45 -9.38
CA ARG A 131 5.22 17.77 -9.44
C ARG A 131 3.82 17.78 -10.08
N PRO A 132 3.57 17.10 -11.22
CA PRO A 132 2.24 17.06 -11.81
C PRO A 132 1.17 16.45 -10.88
N TYR A 133 1.56 15.47 -10.07
CA TYR A 133 0.65 14.71 -9.21
C TYR A 133 0.26 15.45 -7.93
N TYR A 134 1.05 16.43 -7.46
CA TYR A 134 0.73 17.17 -6.23
C TYR A 134 -0.62 17.89 -6.26
N LYS A 135 -1.16 18.18 -7.46
CA LYS A 135 -2.48 18.80 -7.63
C LYS A 135 -3.65 17.84 -7.35
N LEU A 136 -3.39 16.53 -7.37
CA LEU A 136 -4.40 15.49 -7.20
C LEU A 136 -4.59 15.09 -5.72
N PHE A 137 -3.59 15.38 -4.89
CA PHE A 137 -3.58 15.04 -3.46
C PHE A 137 -3.76 16.31 -2.63
N ASP A 138 -4.95 16.51 -2.07
CA ASP A 138 -5.26 17.64 -1.19
C ASP A 138 -5.14 17.19 0.28
N THR A 139 -3.93 16.78 0.70
CA THR A 139 -3.74 16.05 1.97
C THR A 139 -2.84 16.81 2.94
N ARG A 140 -3.42 17.80 3.62
CA ARG A 140 -2.90 18.31 4.91
C ARG A 140 -3.88 18.02 6.05
N TYR A 141 -4.64 16.94 5.97
CA TYR A 141 -5.45 16.49 7.10
C TYR A 141 -4.53 16.07 8.24
N ARG A 142 -4.78 16.62 9.43
CA ARG A 142 -4.12 16.23 10.66
C ARG A 142 -5.20 15.95 11.68
N HIS A 143 -5.11 14.81 12.35
CA HIS A 143 -5.88 14.61 13.58
C HIS A 143 -5.51 15.73 14.56
N GLU A 144 -6.49 16.43 15.09
CA GLU A 144 -6.28 17.45 16.11
C GLU A 144 -5.84 16.77 17.42
N LEU A 145 -4.54 16.82 17.70
CA LEU A 145 -4.00 16.33 18.97
C LEU A 145 -4.29 17.36 20.08
N PRO A 146 -4.54 16.92 21.33
CA PRO A 146 -4.76 17.84 22.44
C PRO A 146 -3.54 18.73 22.65
N ALA A 147 -3.76 20.02 22.84
CA ALA A 147 -2.69 20.99 23.07
C ALA A 147 -2.07 20.79 24.46
N LYS A 148 -0.74 20.69 24.51
CA LYS A 148 0.06 20.69 25.75
C LYS A 148 1.10 21.80 25.65
N SER A 149 1.20 22.65 26.67
CA SER A 149 2.31 23.59 26.77
C SER A 149 3.58 22.84 27.16
N PHE A 150 4.58 22.90 26.29
CA PHE A 150 5.91 22.38 26.60
C PHE A 150 6.72 23.51 27.24
N PRO A 151 7.19 23.37 28.50
CA PRO A 151 8.07 24.36 29.08
C PRO A 151 9.36 24.44 28.25
N LYS A 152 9.86 25.65 28.01
CA LYS A 152 11.19 25.84 27.42
C LYS A 152 12.22 25.45 28.47
N CYS A 153 13.16 24.57 28.10
CA CYS A 153 14.39 24.36 28.86
C CYS A 153 15.27 25.61 28.79
#